data_AF-A0A8J8NAR0-F1
#
_entry.id   AF-A0A8J8NAR0-F1
#
_cell.length_a   1.000
_cell.length_b   1.000
_cell.length_c   1.000
_cell.angle_alpha   90.00
_cell.angle_beta   90.00
_cell.angle_gamma   90.00
#
_symmetry.space_group_name_H-M   'P 1'
#
loop_
_entity.id
_entity.type
_entity.pdbx_description
1 polymer ?
#
loop_
_entity_poly.entity_id
_entity_poly.type
_entity_poly.pdbx_seq_one_letter_code
_entity_poly.pdbx_strand_id
1 'polypeptide(L)'
;MTSMFHNHSLLLPSLPENHQMTRQSEFNRKSAPQGGGNRRPSEIGSRKRQIKLIFKDVNTQQELTEDAQLICKQLALNPAHLKLKAYAEFAEQGISQTVQEVRYKHYNEKRLYNLTMIEEMLRVADAGSTLYPRSSTLYSLGNRDGLKSNSVLGGKKSILLMHNQTRQQNFMQPVKPQAFYGGDASPDGNQWLNTSSLTTITPDIPLREPLEFEYRLNRKLAKQIYQQEKQERVLSNKQREELEKIQKQQSLIKEYTEKEKKFMKDKREIEEAIQHKHHKIREKREMTQHKRQQMMQEREFQLRAKEQKIKAETEKFKTIQDNKKQEKQEELFRIDLERELDKRDKNGRFMQIKQKEQREIEQRMRSFEDKLHRYQQNHELIFREKTEKRHQYAIDQERLVKLAEEQRLEGLLKTHKTIQKTQKFEEARKDLREARLYKQEMEKEKKRQQREAKLREIRESESTKRGYLIKRQKERSQAIEGMRNAWREDNEQKKEIYYLRRLDQQENLTRTKNFYLADKVFEKMYRAQSIKENREQVKTAYSSQLHNITMYNAARQTMREKQRLNNSSYGLTSGFNSMHNISPEKNEHSL
;
A
#
# COMPACT_ATOMS: atom_id res chain seq x y z
N MET A 1 -35.42 -27.00 -60.59
CA MET A 1 -36.39 -27.82 -59.82
C MET A 1 -36.13 -27.61 -58.34
N THR A 2 -37.21 -27.53 -57.54
CA THR A 2 -37.30 -27.38 -56.05
C THR A 2 -36.68 -26.11 -55.45
N SER A 3 -37.45 -25.04 -55.18
CA SER A 3 -38.38 -24.85 -54.04
C SER A 3 -37.70 -25.01 -52.68
N MET A 4 -37.60 -23.92 -51.90
CA MET A 4 -37.98 -23.85 -50.47
C MET A 4 -37.93 -22.38 -50.00
N PHE A 5 -39.10 -21.76 -49.87
CA PHE A 5 -39.30 -20.56 -49.07
C PHE A 5 -39.36 -20.96 -47.59
N HIS A 6 -38.61 -20.25 -46.73
CA HIS A 6 -38.78 -20.34 -45.27
C HIS A 6 -39.32 -19.01 -44.74
N ASN A 7 -40.55 -19.07 -44.25
CA ASN A 7 -41.20 -18.06 -43.44
C ASN A 7 -40.63 -18.08 -42.03
N HIS A 8 -40.19 -16.93 -41.51
CA HIS A 8 -40.01 -16.74 -40.08
C HIS A 8 -40.78 -15.51 -39.59
N SER A 9 -41.79 -15.82 -38.77
CA SER A 9 -42.64 -14.95 -37.98
C SER A 9 -41.85 -14.00 -37.08
N LEU A 10 -42.19 -12.71 -37.11
CA LEU A 10 -41.75 -11.72 -36.15
C LEU A 10 -42.79 -11.60 -35.02
N LEU A 11 -42.41 -12.04 -33.83
CA LEU A 11 -43.11 -11.77 -32.57
C LEU A 11 -42.77 -10.35 -32.09
N LEU A 12 -43.79 -9.50 -32.00
CA LEU A 12 -43.78 -8.19 -31.33
C LEU A 12 -43.85 -8.38 -29.81
N PRO A 13 -43.06 -7.63 -29.00
CA PRO A 13 -43.38 -7.43 -27.61
C PRO A 13 -44.20 -6.13 -27.42
N SER A 14 -45.24 -6.28 -26.62
CA SER A 14 -46.17 -5.27 -26.11
C SER A 14 -45.47 -4.15 -25.32
N LEU A 15 -45.89 -2.91 -25.58
CA LEU A 15 -45.62 -1.71 -24.78
C LEU A 15 -46.52 -1.70 -23.52
N PRO A 16 -46.06 -1.15 -22.39
CA PRO A 16 -46.96 -0.58 -21.39
C PRO A 16 -47.04 0.93 -21.54
N GLU A 17 -48.28 1.41 -21.62
CA GLU A 17 -48.70 2.78 -21.34
C GLU A 17 -48.42 3.13 -19.87
N ASN A 18 -47.88 4.32 -19.59
CA ASN A 18 -48.51 5.22 -18.63
C ASN A 18 -47.90 6.63 -18.64
N HIS A 19 -48.81 7.59 -18.48
CA HIS A 19 -48.62 9.03 -18.43
C HIS A 19 -47.73 9.50 -17.28
N GLN A 20 -47.01 10.61 -17.50
CA GLN A 20 -47.30 11.86 -16.79
C GLN A 20 -46.59 13.05 -17.47
N MET A 21 -47.41 14.02 -17.85
CA MET A 21 -47.01 15.34 -18.32
C MET A 21 -46.63 16.22 -17.13
N THR A 22 -45.48 16.88 -17.20
CA THR A 22 -45.27 18.13 -16.47
C THR A 22 -44.50 19.09 -17.36
N ARG A 23 -45.20 20.16 -17.78
CA ARG A 23 -44.64 21.38 -18.37
C ARG A 23 -44.29 22.34 -17.25
N GLN A 24 -43.14 23.01 -17.39
CA GLN A 24 -42.87 24.45 -17.14
C GLN A 24 -41.35 24.63 -17.31
N SER A 25 -40.86 25.12 -18.46
CA SER A 25 -40.64 26.54 -18.79
C SER A 25 -39.99 27.35 -17.66
N GLU A 26 -38.68 27.59 -17.77
CA GLU A 26 -38.15 28.95 -17.58
C GLU A 26 -36.76 29.11 -18.22
N PHE A 27 -36.71 30.13 -19.07
CA PHE A 27 -35.52 30.71 -19.67
C PHE A 27 -34.73 31.44 -18.59
N ASN A 28 -33.41 31.24 -18.52
CA ASN A 28 -32.50 32.37 -18.36
C ASN A 28 -31.07 32.03 -18.78
N ARG A 29 -30.64 32.71 -19.85
CA ARG A 29 -29.22 32.86 -20.21
C ARG A 29 -28.59 33.82 -19.21
N LYS A 30 -27.43 33.47 -18.64
CA LYS A 30 -26.40 34.46 -18.34
C LYS A 30 -25.01 33.84 -18.35
N SER A 31 -24.19 34.54 -19.12
CA SER A 31 -22.78 34.46 -19.46
C SER A 31 -21.84 33.95 -18.37
N ALA A 32 -20.80 33.25 -18.82
CA ALA A 32 -19.55 33.00 -18.11
C ALA A 32 -18.88 34.29 -17.59
N PRO A 33 -17.91 34.17 -16.67
CA PRO A 33 -16.55 34.07 -17.19
C PRO A 33 -15.73 32.93 -16.61
N GLN A 34 -14.74 32.55 -17.42
CA GLN A 34 -13.64 31.66 -17.08
C GLN A 34 -12.88 32.19 -15.86
N GLY A 35 -12.69 31.32 -14.87
CA GLY A 35 -11.78 31.51 -13.76
C GLY A 35 -11.19 30.17 -13.39
N GLY A 36 -10.08 29.82 -14.04
CA GLY A 36 -9.27 28.65 -13.71
C GLY A 36 -8.77 28.75 -12.28
N GLY A 37 -9.20 27.81 -11.45
CA GLY A 37 -8.75 27.68 -10.07
C GLY A 37 -8.76 26.22 -9.67
N ASN A 38 -7.62 25.56 -9.81
CA ASN A 38 -7.31 24.28 -9.18
C ASN A 38 -7.40 24.43 -7.64
N ARG A 39 -8.62 24.39 -7.09
CA ARG A 39 -8.82 24.19 -5.66
C ARG A 39 -9.00 22.70 -5.44
N ARG A 40 -7.89 22.04 -5.08
CA ARG A 40 -7.93 20.76 -4.38
C ARG A 40 -8.95 20.90 -3.24
N PRO A 41 -9.90 19.97 -3.06
CA PRO A 41 -10.66 19.93 -1.81
C PRO A 41 -9.66 19.71 -0.68
N SER A 42 -9.45 20.74 0.14
CA SER A 42 -8.53 20.68 1.27
C SER A 42 -8.99 19.59 2.23
N GLU A 43 -8.12 18.62 2.55
CA GLU A 43 -8.32 17.56 3.56
C GLU A 43 -8.72 18.08 4.96
N ILE A 44 -8.62 19.40 5.17
CA ILE A 44 -9.06 20.09 6.38
C ILE A 44 -10.60 20.09 6.51
N GLY A 45 -11.33 20.07 5.37
CA GLY A 45 -12.79 20.11 5.35
C GLY A 45 -13.44 18.78 5.76
N SER A 46 -12.80 17.64 5.49
CA SER A 46 -13.27 16.34 5.95
C SER A 46 -13.08 16.20 7.46
N ARG A 47 -11.91 16.53 8.00
CA ARG A 47 -11.63 16.44 9.45
C ARG A 47 -12.61 17.22 10.33
N LYS A 48 -13.02 18.43 9.90
CA LYS A 48 -14.02 19.22 10.66
C LYS A 48 -15.42 18.59 10.67
N ARG A 49 -15.81 17.84 9.63
CA ARG A 49 -17.08 17.10 9.60
C ARG A 49 -17.03 15.84 10.47
N GLN A 50 -15.87 15.19 10.55
CA GLN A 50 -15.65 13.97 11.34
C GLN A 50 -15.79 14.22 12.85
N ILE A 51 -15.23 15.33 13.34
CA ILE A 51 -15.28 15.69 14.77
C ILE A 51 -16.71 16.02 15.21
N LYS A 52 -17.56 16.53 14.30
CA LYS A 52 -18.96 16.90 14.59
C LYS A 52 -19.86 15.70 14.88
N LEU A 53 -19.51 14.50 14.42
CA LEU A 53 -20.28 13.28 14.69
C LEU A 53 -20.05 12.75 16.12
N ILE A 54 -18.86 13.01 16.68
CA ILE A 54 -18.42 12.44 17.96
C ILE A 54 -18.64 13.42 19.12
N PHE A 55 -18.45 14.71 18.90
CA PHE A 55 -18.55 15.74 19.95
C PHE A 55 -19.71 16.70 19.69
N LYS A 56 -20.42 17.09 20.76
CA LYS A 56 -21.48 18.09 20.70
C LYS A 56 -20.92 19.47 20.31
N ASP A 57 -19.76 19.82 20.87
CA ASP A 57 -19.01 21.03 20.51
C ASP A 57 -17.68 20.66 19.84
N VAL A 58 -17.53 21.12 18.60
CA VAL A 58 -16.37 20.87 17.73
C VAL A 58 -15.10 21.56 18.25
N ASN A 59 -15.25 22.70 18.93
CA ASN A 59 -14.13 23.55 19.34
C ASN A 59 -13.52 23.07 20.66
N THR A 60 -14.35 22.77 21.65
CA THR A 60 -13.89 22.37 22.99
C THR A 60 -13.64 20.86 23.09
N GLN A 61 -14.36 20.02 22.33
CA GLN A 61 -14.25 18.55 22.36
C GLN A 61 -14.33 17.96 23.79
N GLN A 62 -15.13 18.59 24.65
CA GLN A 62 -15.32 18.18 26.04
C GLN A 62 -16.53 17.26 26.24
N GLU A 63 -17.58 17.43 25.42
CA GLU A 63 -18.84 16.68 25.51
C GLU A 63 -19.04 15.76 24.29
N LEU A 64 -19.22 14.47 24.55
CA LEU A 64 -19.49 13.44 23.55
C LEU A 64 -20.99 13.41 23.21
N THR A 65 -21.32 13.11 21.95
CA THR A 65 -22.68 12.80 21.50
C THR A 65 -23.18 11.51 22.16
N GLU A 66 -24.50 11.34 22.29
CA GLU A 66 -25.10 10.17 22.97
C GLU A 66 -24.74 8.85 22.27
N ASP A 67 -24.74 8.85 20.94
CA ASP A 67 -24.34 7.71 20.13
C ASP A 67 -22.87 7.35 20.33
N ALA A 68 -21.98 8.35 20.40
CA ALA A 68 -20.57 8.12 20.69
C ALA A 68 -20.36 7.55 22.11
N GLN A 69 -21.14 7.98 23.10
CA GLN A 69 -21.10 7.42 24.46
C GLN A 69 -21.56 5.96 24.48
N LEU A 70 -22.59 5.61 23.71
CA LEU A 70 -23.07 4.22 23.59
C LEU A 70 -21.98 3.33 22.98
N ILE A 71 -21.33 3.79 21.91
CA ILE A 71 -20.22 3.08 21.27
C ILE A 71 -19.02 2.96 22.21
N CYS A 72 -18.71 3.99 23.00
CA CYS A 72 -17.67 3.90 24.03
C CYS A 72 -17.96 2.77 25.05
N LYS A 73 -19.21 2.64 25.49
CA LYS A 73 -19.64 1.54 26.38
C LYS A 73 -19.48 0.18 25.69
N GLN A 74 -19.85 0.06 24.41
CA GLN A 74 -19.69 -1.18 23.64
C GLN A 74 -18.23 -1.59 23.45
N LEU A 75 -17.34 -0.62 23.22
CA LEU A 75 -15.91 -0.84 23.01
C LEU A 75 -15.10 -0.89 24.31
N ALA A 76 -15.76 -0.81 25.48
CA ALA A 76 -15.13 -0.69 26.79
C ALA A 76 -14.08 0.44 26.87
N LEU A 77 -14.32 1.55 26.17
CA LEU A 77 -13.47 2.74 26.18
C LEU A 77 -13.93 3.73 27.25
N ASN A 78 -12.98 4.23 28.04
CA ASN A 78 -13.27 5.30 29.02
C ASN A 78 -13.50 6.64 28.28
N PRO A 79 -14.68 7.27 28.39
CA PRO A 79 -14.98 8.55 27.74
C PRO A 79 -14.01 9.68 28.12
N ALA A 80 -13.45 9.65 29.33
CA ALA A 80 -12.51 10.65 29.80
C ALA A 80 -11.22 10.71 28.97
N HIS A 81 -10.84 9.61 28.31
CA HIS A 81 -9.63 9.53 27.48
C HIS A 81 -9.83 10.08 26.07
N LEU A 82 -11.06 10.45 25.71
CA LEU A 82 -11.41 11.05 24.42
C LEU A 82 -11.43 12.58 24.46
N LYS A 83 -11.52 13.17 25.66
CA LYS A 83 -11.54 14.62 25.81
C LYS A 83 -10.21 15.23 25.37
N LEU A 84 -10.24 16.42 24.79
CA LEU A 84 -9.00 17.14 24.49
C LEU A 84 -8.38 17.62 25.81
N LYS A 85 -7.13 17.27 26.06
CA LYS A 85 -6.36 17.72 27.23
C LYS A 85 -5.26 18.66 26.77
N ALA A 86 -5.06 19.75 27.49
CA ALA A 86 -3.97 20.68 27.19
C ALA A 86 -2.61 20.07 27.56
N TYR A 87 -1.55 20.48 26.87
CA TYR A 87 -0.18 20.06 27.17
C TYR A 87 0.20 20.29 28.65
N ALA A 88 -0.27 21.41 29.21
CA ALA A 88 -0.02 21.79 30.60
C ALA A 88 -0.60 20.80 31.63
N GLU A 89 -1.65 20.05 31.28
CA GLU A 89 -2.24 19.04 32.19
C GLU A 89 -1.34 17.83 32.41
N PHE A 90 -0.32 17.64 31.56
CA PHE A 90 0.68 16.58 31.70
C PHE A 90 1.92 17.03 32.49
N ALA A 91 1.95 18.28 32.98
CA ALA A 91 3.01 18.78 33.84
C ALA A 91 2.78 18.27 35.28
N GLU A 92 3.48 17.20 35.65
CA GLU A 92 3.54 16.71 37.03
C GLU A 92 4.82 17.24 37.70
N GLN A 93 4.75 17.56 39.00
CA GLN A 93 5.91 18.02 39.76
C GLN A 93 7.03 16.97 39.70
N GLY A 94 8.21 17.37 39.23
CA GLY A 94 9.40 16.50 39.14
C GLY A 94 9.58 15.75 37.81
N ILE A 95 8.69 15.94 36.82
CA ILE A 95 8.83 15.31 35.50
C ILE A 95 9.57 16.22 34.51
N SER A 96 10.49 15.66 33.73
CA SER A 96 11.19 16.43 32.69
C SER A 96 10.25 16.82 31.55
N GLN A 97 10.52 17.97 30.91
CA GLN A 97 9.75 18.44 29.75
C GLN A 97 9.70 17.40 28.63
N THR A 98 10.79 16.64 28.42
CA THR A 98 10.85 15.56 27.42
C THR A 98 9.89 14.42 27.74
N VAL A 99 9.76 14.02 29.01
CA VAL A 99 8.80 12.97 29.41
C VAL A 99 7.37 13.48 29.30
N GLN A 100 7.12 14.76 29.64
CA GLN A 100 5.82 15.40 29.42
C GLN A 100 5.43 15.40 27.94
N GLU A 101 6.36 15.72 27.03
CA GLU A 101 6.14 15.69 25.59
C GLU A 101 5.80 14.29 25.07
N VAL A 102 6.55 13.29 25.51
CA VAL A 102 6.29 11.89 25.15
C VAL A 102 4.91 11.44 25.65
N ARG A 103 4.53 11.79 26.89
CA ARG A 103 3.20 11.48 27.45
C ARG A 103 2.08 12.16 26.67
N TYR A 104 2.21 13.45 26.37
CA TYR A 104 1.23 14.18 25.58
C TYR A 104 1.07 13.61 24.17
N LYS A 105 2.19 13.29 23.51
CA LYS A 105 2.18 12.69 22.18
C LYS A 105 1.51 11.31 22.20
N HIS A 106 1.89 10.45 23.15
CA HIS A 106 1.29 9.13 23.31
C HIS A 106 -0.22 9.21 23.61
N TYR A 107 -0.64 10.15 24.46
CA TYR A 107 -2.04 10.42 24.73
C TYR A 107 -2.80 10.80 23.45
N ASN A 108 -2.27 11.76 22.67
CA ASN A 108 -2.90 12.22 21.45
C ASN A 108 -3.00 11.13 20.37
N GLU A 109 -1.97 10.30 20.22
CA GLU A 109 -1.99 9.16 19.29
C GLU A 109 -3.07 8.14 19.69
N LYS A 110 -3.12 7.77 20.97
CA LYS A 110 -4.13 6.83 21.49
C LYS A 110 -5.54 7.39 21.40
N ARG A 111 -5.70 8.68 21.69
CA ARG A 111 -6.96 9.42 21.54
C ARG A 111 -7.44 9.41 20.09
N LEU A 112 -6.57 9.73 19.14
CA LEU A 112 -6.90 9.78 17.72
C LEU A 112 -7.31 8.40 17.19
N TYR A 113 -6.61 7.35 17.61
CA TYR A 113 -6.96 5.97 17.27
C TYR A 113 -8.37 5.62 17.76
N ASN A 114 -8.67 5.90 19.03
CA ASN A 114 -9.99 5.64 19.60
C ASN A 114 -11.10 6.45 18.89
N LEU A 115 -10.85 7.71 18.55
CA LEU A 115 -11.79 8.54 17.79
C LEU A 115 -12.08 7.96 16.41
N THR A 116 -11.05 7.46 15.72
CA THR A 116 -11.21 6.85 14.39
C THR A 116 -12.07 5.59 14.46
N MET A 117 -11.88 4.77 15.50
CA MET A 117 -12.68 3.56 15.70
C MET A 117 -14.15 3.87 16.02
N ILE A 118 -14.41 4.89 16.85
CA ILE A 118 -15.77 5.35 17.14
C ILE A 118 -16.43 5.92 15.87
N GLU A 119 -15.68 6.69 15.08
CA GLU A 119 -16.18 7.24 13.82
C GLU A 119 -16.60 6.14 12.84
N GLU A 120 -15.77 5.10 12.70
CA GLU A 120 -16.05 3.97 11.81
C GLU A 120 -17.33 3.25 12.25
N MET A 121 -17.50 3.02 13.55
CA MET A 121 -18.72 2.42 14.10
C MET A 121 -19.96 3.29 13.88
N LEU A 122 -19.85 4.62 14.06
CA LEU A 122 -20.94 5.56 13.77
C LEU A 122 -21.32 5.55 12.29
N ARG A 123 -20.34 5.52 11.38
CA ARG A 123 -20.62 5.45 9.93
C ARG A 123 -21.33 4.17 9.52
N VAL A 124 -20.98 3.03 10.15
CA VAL A 124 -21.67 1.76 9.90
C VAL A 124 -23.11 1.81 10.42
N ALA A 125 -23.34 2.44 11.58
CA ALA A 125 -24.68 2.65 12.13
C ALA A 125 -25.54 3.57 11.24
N ASP A 126 -24.99 4.70 10.77
CA ASP A 126 -25.66 5.65 9.87
C ASP A 126 -26.01 5.04 8.51
N ALA A 127 -25.22 4.09 8.03
CA ALA A 127 -25.47 3.39 6.76
C ALA A 127 -26.67 2.41 6.82
N GLY A 128 -27.44 2.41 7.91
CA GLY A 128 -28.63 1.58 8.07
C GLY A 128 -28.31 0.11 8.35
N SER A 129 -27.05 -0.22 8.64
CA SER A 129 -26.68 -1.54 9.14
C SER A 129 -27.03 -1.59 10.61
N THR A 130 -28.19 -2.15 10.94
CA THR A 130 -28.69 -2.28 12.31
C THR A 130 -27.69 -3.03 13.19
N LEU A 131 -26.80 -2.29 13.85
CA LEU A 131 -25.81 -2.74 14.83
C LEU A 131 -26.45 -2.97 16.21
N TYR A 132 -27.60 -3.65 16.23
CA TYR A 132 -28.08 -4.25 17.48
C TYR A 132 -27.60 -5.70 17.52
N PRO A 133 -26.64 -6.06 18.38
CA PRO A 133 -26.58 -7.44 18.83
C PRO A 133 -27.87 -7.66 19.61
N ARG A 134 -28.80 -8.38 18.98
CA ARG A 134 -30.07 -8.78 19.58
C ARG A 134 -29.73 -9.64 20.81
N SER A 135 -29.75 -9.03 21.99
CA SER A 135 -29.62 -9.74 23.27
C SER A 135 -30.90 -10.56 23.51
N SER A 136 -30.86 -11.86 23.21
CA SER A 136 -31.88 -12.88 23.51
C SER A 136 -31.40 -14.15 22.79
N THR A 137 -30.80 -15.17 23.39
CA THR A 137 -31.22 -15.95 24.57
C THR A 137 -30.03 -16.77 25.05
N LEU A 138 -29.71 -16.67 26.34
CA LEU A 138 -29.03 -17.73 27.09
C LEU A 138 -30.05 -18.82 27.43
N TYR A 139 -29.57 -20.07 27.49
CA TYR A 139 -30.23 -21.33 27.86
C TYR A 139 -30.96 -22.14 26.78
N SER A 140 -30.34 -23.27 26.48
CA SER A 140 -30.93 -24.63 26.57
C SER A 140 -31.03 -25.42 25.26
N LEU A 141 -30.38 -26.59 25.29
CA LEU A 141 -30.62 -27.80 24.48
C LEU A 141 -30.34 -27.65 22.97
N GLY A 142 -29.60 -28.52 22.31
CA GLY A 142 -29.13 -29.86 22.63
C GLY A 142 -28.66 -30.48 21.31
N ASN A 143 -27.87 -31.54 21.41
CA ASN A 143 -27.50 -32.41 20.31
C ASN A 143 -28.66 -32.63 19.32
N ARG A 144 -28.43 -32.37 18.03
CA ARG A 144 -29.08 -33.16 17.00
C ARG A 144 -28.26 -33.24 15.73
N ASP A 145 -27.97 -34.49 15.40
CA ASP A 145 -27.33 -34.97 14.20
C ASP A 145 -27.97 -34.47 12.91
N GLY A 146 -27.11 -34.31 11.91
CA GLY A 146 -27.34 -34.84 10.57
C GLY A 146 -28.50 -34.23 9.77
N LEU A 147 -28.17 -33.27 8.91
CA LEU A 147 -28.87 -33.12 7.64
C LEU A 147 -27.88 -32.74 6.53
N LYS A 148 -27.65 -33.72 5.66
CA LYS A 148 -27.04 -33.57 4.34
C LYS A 148 -27.93 -32.65 3.51
N SER A 149 -27.35 -31.64 2.87
CA SER A 149 -27.97 -31.00 1.70
C SER A 149 -26.92 -30.83 0.61
N ASN A 150 -27.06 -31.62 -0.44
CA ASN A 150 -26.45 -31.43 -1.74
C ASN A 150 -26.93 -30.09 -2.33
N SER A 151 -26.00 -29.19 -2.65
CA SER A 151 -26.23 -28.18 -3.67
C SER A 151 -24.98 -28.04 -4.54
N VAL A 152 -24.98 -28.81 -5.62
CA VAL A 152 -24.23 -28.55 -6.84
C VAL A 152 -24.85 -27.31 -7.47
N LEU A 153 -24.14 -26.17 -7.50
CA LEU A 153 -24.19 -25.16 -8.57
C LEU A 153 -23.34 -23.93 -8.25
N GLY A 154 -22.47 -23.57 -9.20
CA GLY A 154 -22.13 -22.17 -9.46
C GLY A 154 -20.88 -21.64 -8.76
N GLY A 155 -19.73 -21.85 -9.40
CA GLY A 155 -18.45 -21.28 -8.99
C GLY A 155 -18.49 -19.76 -8.82
N LYS A 156 -18.16 -19.32 -7.61
CA LYS A 156 -17.49 -18.03 -7.36
C LYS A 156 -16.36 -18.31 -6.38
N LYS A 157 -15.12 -18.11 -6.84
CA LYS A 157 -13.91 -18.18 -6.04
C LYS A 157 -13.98 -17.08 -4.96
N SER A 158 -14.49 -17.47 -3.80
CA SER A 158 -14.32 -16.74 -2.54
C SER A 158 -12.83 -16.72 -2.20
N ILE A 159 -12.30 -15.52 -1.98
CA ILE A 159 -10.96 -15.30 -1.45
C ILE A 159 -11.00 -15.82 -0.01
N LEU A 160 -10.47 -17.03 0.16
CA LEU A 160 -10.25 -17.66 1.43
C LEU A 160 -9.32 -16.76 2.24
N LEU A 161 -9.89 -16.07 3.24
CA LEU A 161 -9.16 -15.41 4.29
C LEU A 161 -8.45 -16.52 5.08
N MET A 162 -7.21 -16.82 4.72
CA MET A 162 -6.32 -17.68 5.48
C MET A 162 -6.04 -16.97 6.81
N HIS A 163 -6.90 -17.25 7.79
CA HIS A 163 -6.66 -16.97 9.18
C HIS A 163 -5.40 -17.76 9.56
N ASN A 164 -4.28 -17.07 9.75
CA ASN A 164 -3.05 -17.64 10.27
C ASN A 164 -3.31 -18.11 11.70
N GLN A 165 -3.79 -19.36 11.84
CA GLN A 165 -3.60 -20.11 13.06
C GLN A 165 -2.10 -20.28 13.24
N THR A 166 -1.57 -19.50 14.17
CA THR A 166 -0.25 -19.66 14.76
C THR A 166 -0.15 -21.07 15.32
N ARG A 167 0.28 -22.01 14.47
CA ARG A 167 0.71 -23.34 14.87
C ARG A 167 1.98 -23.12 15.69
N GLN A 168 1.80 -22.99 17.01
CA GLN A 168 2.89 -23.12 17.97
C GLN A 168 3.48 -24.52 17.78
N GLN A 169 4.50 -24.63 16.93
CA GLN A 169 5.38 -25.78 16.98
C GLN A 169 6.22 -25.62 18.23
N ASN A 170 5.98 -26.54 19.15
CA ASN A 170 6.77 -26.85 20.32
C ASN A 170 8.27 -26.76 19.97
N PHE A 171 8.90 -25.66 20.37
CA PHE A 171 10.33 -25.66 20.62
C PHE A 171 10.54 -26.61 21.80
N MET A 172 11.07 -27.81 21.50
CA MET A 172 11.68 -28.65 22.51
C MET A 172 12.77 -27.83 23.20
N GLN A 173 12.47 -27.37 24.41
CA GLN A 173 13.49 -26.85 25.29
C GLN A 173 14.41 -28.01 25.70
N PRO A 174 15.74 -27.79 25.75
CA PRO A 174 16.65 -28.78 26.30
C PRO A 174 16.28 -29.03 27.77
N VAL A 175 16.01 -30.30 28.06
CA VAL A 175 15.76 -30.84 29.40
C VAL A 175 16.92 -30.42 30.31
N LYS A 176 16.66 -29.49 31.23
CA LYS A 176 17.56 -29.22 32.36
C LYS A 176 17.51 -30.45 33.28
N PRO A 177 18.65 -30.96 33.76
CA PRO A 177 18.64 -32.03 34.74
C PRO A 177 17.92 -31.55 36.01
N GLN A 178 16.88 -32.29 36.40
CA GLN A 178 16.18 -32.17 37.68
C GLN A 178 17.21 -32.19 38.81
N ALA A 179 17.41 -31.03 39.43
CA ALA A 179 17.92 -30.98 40.79
C ALA A 179 16.77 -31.43 41.70
N PHE A 180 17.00 -32.58 42.33
CA PHE A 180 16.17 -33.16 43.38
C PHE A 180 16.24 -32.24 44.60
N TYR A 181 15.34 -31.26 44.70
CA TYR A 181 15.05 -30.57 45.96
C TYR A 181 13.63 -30.98 46.36
N GLY A 182 13.55 -32.01 47.21
CA GLY A 182 12.40 -32.21 48.05
C GLY A 182 12.32 -31.05 49.02
N GLY A 183 11.34 -30.18 48.80
CA GLY A 183 10.81 -29.34 49.87
C GLY A 183 9.74 -30.15 50.58
N ASP A 184 9.89 -30.32 51.88
CA ASP A 184 8.75 -30.42 52.78
C ASP A 184 9.04 -29.60 54.04
N ALA A 185 8.22 -28.55 54.16
CA ALA A 185 7.73 -27.87 55.34
C ALA A 185 8.49 -28.00 56.68
N SER A 186 8.98 -26.86 57.18
CA SER A 186 8.65 -26.42 58.54
C SER A 186 8.82 -24.90 58.67
N PRO A 187 7.78 -24.14 59.03
CA PRO A 187 7.86 -22.74 59.39
C PRO A 187 7.82 -22.63 60.92
N ASP A 188 8.99 -22.62 61.56
CA ASP A 188 9.26 -22.10 62.91
C ASP A 188 10.52 -22.76 63.44
N GLY A 189 11.49 -21.96 63.90
CA GLY A 189 12.68 -22.49 64.55
C GLY A 189 13.93 -21.66 64.37
N ASN A 190 13.93 -20.46 64.97
CA ASN A 190 15.16 -19.94 65.57
C ASN A 190 15.80 -21.02 66.46
N GLN A 191 17.12 -21.01 66.57
CA GLN A 191 18.00 -21.77 67.49
C GLN A 191 18.73 -22.98 66.90
N TRP A 192 19.91 -22.71 66.35
CA TRP A 192 21.11 -23.53 66.56
C TRP A 192 22.24 -22.50 66.83
N LEU A 193 22.50 -22.06 68.08
CA LEU A 193 23.35 -22.74 69.09
C LEU A 193 24.58 -23.36 68.38
N ASN A 194 25.80 -22.83 68.45
CA ASN A 194 26.52 -22.24 69.58
C ASN A 194 26.37 -23.04 70.88
N THR A 195 26.85 -24.29 70.81
CA THR A 195 27.34 -25.08 71.95
C THR A 195 28.67 -25.69 71.51
N SER A 196 29.80 -25.10 71.93
CA SER A 196 30.53 -25.51 73.13
C SER A 196 31.03 -26.95 73.06
N SER A 197 32.34 -27.07 72.89
CA SER A 197 33.22 -27.96 73.68
C SER A 197 32.59 -29.27 74.15
N LEU A 198 32.75 -30.33 73.36
CA LEU A 198 32.76 -31.69 73.89
C LEU A 198 33.95 -32.42 73.26
N THR A 199 34.86 -32.85 74.12
CA THR A 199 35.95 -33.78 73.84
C THR A 199 35.38 -35.14 73.42
N THR A 200 35.00 -35.27 72.15
CA THR A 200 34.76 -36.57 71.53
C THR A 200 36.07 -37.06 70.92
N ILE A 201 36.61 -38.08 71.57
CA ILE A 201 37.62 -39.00 71.08
C ILE A 201 37.36 -39.27 69.59
N THR A 202 38.23 -38.73 68.73
CA THR A 202 38.38 -39.23 67.36
C THR A 202 38.66 -40.73 67.47
N PRO A 203 37.82 -41.63 66.92
CA PRO A 203 38.25 -43.00 66.75
C PRO A 203 39.53 -42.93 65.93
N ASP A 204 40.62 -43.41 66.52
CA ASP A 204 41.91 -43.56 65.87
C ASP A 204 41.71 -44.63 64.78
N ILE A 205 41.24 -44.17 63.61
CA ILE A 205 41.19 -44.99 62.41
C ILE A 205 42.66 -45.26 62.09
N PRO A 206 43.17 -46.49 62.24
CA PRO A 206 44.55 -46.77 61.93
C PRO A 206 44.81 -46.27 60.51
N LEU A 207 45.78 -45.37 60.39
CA LEU A 207 46.23 -44.83 59.12
C LEU A 207 46.47 -46.01 58.18
N ARG A 208 45.55 -46.20 57.23
CA ARG A 208 45.63 -47.24 56.21
C ARG A 208 47.03 -47.14 55.60
N GLU A 209 47.72 -48.28 55.52
CA GLU A 209 49.08 -48.34 54.99
C GLU A 209 49.17 -47.50 53.70
N PRO A 210 50.23 -46.67 53.55
CA PRO A 210 50.36 -45.84 52.37
C PRO A 210 50.24 -46.72 51.14
N LEU A 211 49.22 -46.48 50.30
CA LEU A 211 48.97 -47.27 49.08
C LEU A 211 50.29 -47.59 48.40
N GLU A 212 50.52 -48.89 48.16
CA GLU A 212 51.73 -49.40 47.53
C GLU A 212 52.08 -48.57 46.30
N PHE A 213 53.37 -48.41 46.06
CA PHE A 213 53.90 -47.55 45.00
C PHE A 213 53.25 -47.82 43.63
N GLU A 214 52.97 -49.09 43.32
CA GLU A 214 52.29 -49.52 42.11
C GLU A 214 50.87 -48.97 41.97
N TYR A 215 50.07 -48.93 43.04
CA TYR A 215 48.73 -48.34 43.01
C TYR A 215 48.75 -46.83 42.77
N ARG A 216 49.75 -46.12 43.32
CA ARG A 216 49.92 -44.67 43.04
C ARG A 216 50.30 -44.43 41.58
N LEU A 217 51.16 -45.27 41.03
CA LEU A 217 51.56 -45.22 39.62
C LEU A 217 50.37 -45.54 38.70
N ASN A 218 49.64 -46.62 38.97
CA ASN A 218 48.44 -47.01 38.23
C ASN A 218 47.35 -45.94 38.29
N ARG A 219 47.14 -45.30 39.46
CA ARG A 219 46.21 -44.19 39.60
C ARG A 219 46.65 -42.95 38.82
N LYS A 220 47.94 -42.64 38.77
CA LYS A 220 48.48 -41.55 37.94
C LYS A 220 48.30 -41.86 36.44
N LEU A 221 48.60 -43.08 36.01
CA LEU A 221 48.42 -43.53 34.63
C LEU A 221 46.96 -43.50 34.20
N ALA A 222 46.04 -44.02 35.04
CA ALA A 222 44.60 -43.96 34.77
C ALA A 222 44.07 -42.52 34.68
N LYS A 223 44.57 -41.60 35.52
CA LYS A 223 44.25 -40.16 35.40
C LYS A 223 44.76 -39.56 34.10
N GLN A 224 45.94 -39.95 33.64
CA GLN A 224 46.53 -39.47 32.39
C GLN A 224 45.74 -39.99 31.18
N ILE A 225 45.39 -41.28 31.17
CA ILE A 225 44.54 -41.88 30.13
C ILE A 225 43.19 -41.17 30.08
N TYR A 226 42.53 -40.98 31.23
CA TYR A 226 41.24 -40.27 31.28
C TYR A 226 41.34 -38.82 30.78
N GLN A 227 42.43 -38.11 31.10
CA GLN A 227 42.64 -36.75 30.58
C GLN A 227 42.88 -36.74 29.07
N GLN A 228 43.62 -37.70 28.53
CA GLN A 228 43.80 -37.87 27.09
C GLN A 228 42.48 -38.16 26.39
N GLU A 229 41.70 -39.15 26.86
CA GLU A 229 40.37 -39.47 26.31
C GLU A 229 39.42 -38.27 26.38
N LYS A 230 39.47 -37.50 27.47
CA LYS A 230 38.66 -36.28 27.61
C LYS A 230 39.06 -35.22 26.57
N GLN A 231 40.35 -35.02 26.34
CA GLN A 231 40.85 -34.08 25.33
C GLN A 231 40.45 -34.53 23.91
N GLU A 232 40.58 -35.83 23.61
CA GLU A 232 40.18 -36.41 22.32
C GLU A 232 38.67 -36.27 22.08
N ARG A 233 37.83 -36.52 23.09
CA ARG A 233 36.38 -36.31 22.98
C ARG A 233 36.02 -34.85 22.72
N VAL A 234 36.71 -33.90 23.36
CA VAL A 234 36.50 -32.46 23.12
C VAL A 234 36.92 -32.08 21.69
N LEU A 235 38.04 -32.60 21.19
CA LEU A 235 38.48 -32.38 19.81
C LEU A 235 37.51 -32.98 18.79
N SER A 236 37.06 -34.22 19.02
CA SER A 236 36.07 -34.89 18.15
C SER A 236 34.74 -34.13 18.11
N ASN A 237 34.25 -33.65 19.26
CA ASN A 237 33.03 -32.83 19.30
C ASN A 237 33.21 -31.50 18.55
N LYS A 238 34.36 -30.83 18.68
CA LYS A 238 34.66 -29.61 17.93
C LYS A 238 34.67 -29.87 16.42
N GLN A 239 35.33 -30.94 15.97
CA GLN A 239 35.34 -31.33 14.55
C GLN A 239 33.93 -31.63 14.03
N ARG A 240 33.10 -32.32 14.82
CA ARG A 240 31.70 -32.58 14.44
C ARG A 240 30.89 -31.29 14.32
N GLU A 241 31.03 -30.36 15.27
CA GLU A 241 30.37 -29.05 15.20
C GLU A 241 30.82 -28.23 13.99
N GLU A 242 32.11 -28.28 13.63
CA GLU A 242 32.62 -27.63 12.42
C GLU A 242 32.05 -28.24 11.14
N LEU A 243 31.98 -29.58 11.05
CA LEU A 243 31.36 -30.28 9.93
C LEU A 243 29.87 -29.94 9.81
N GLU A 244 29.13 -29.89 10.92
CA GLU A 244 27.72 -29.48 10.93
C GLU A 244 27.55 -28.02 10.46
N LYS A 245 28.46 -27.11 10.86
CA LYS A 245 28.44 -25.72 10.39
C LYS A 245 28.68 -25.65 8.89
N ILE A 246 29.67 -26.38 8.37
CA ILE A 246 29.97 -26.44 6.93
C ILE A 246 28.76 -27.00 6.17
N GLN A 247 28.15 -28.08 6.66
CA GLN A 247 26.99 -28.70 6.02
C GLN A 247 25.78 -27.75 5.99
N LYS A 248 25.52 -27.02 7.09
CA LYS A 248 24.47 -25.97 7.15
C LYS A 248 24.75 -24.81 6.19
N GLN A 249 26.00 -24.39 6.05
CA GLN A 249 26.38 -23.37 5.07
C GLN A 249 26.18 -23.86 3.64
N GLN A 250 26.55 -25.10 3.33
CA GLN A 250 26.32 -25.70 2.01
C GLN A 250 24.83 -25.83 1.68
N SER A 251 23.98 -26.23 2.64
CA SER A 251 22.52 -26.29 2.42
C SER A 251 21.92 -24.90 2.17
N LEU A 252 22.37 -23.88 2.91
CA LEU A 252 21.95 -22.50 2.68
C LEU A 252 22.36 -22.03 1.29
N ILE A 253 23.61 -22.26 0.87
CA ILE A 253 24.09 -21.90 -0.47
C ILE A 253 23.22 -22.58 -1.55
N LYS A 254 22.95 -23.89 -1.41
CA LYS A 254 22.08 -24.62 -2.34
C LYS A 254 20.68 -23.98 -2.42
N GLU A 255 20.06 -23.69 -1.28
CA GLU A 255 18.74 -23.05 -1.23
C GLU A 255 18.74 -21.66 -1.90
N TYR A 256 19.79 -20.85 -1.68
CA TYR A 256 19.94 -19.56 -2.36
C TYR A 256 20.11 -19.72 -3.87
N THR A 257 20.92 -20.67 -4.33
CA THR A 257 21.10 -20.91 -5.78
C THR A 257 19.83 -21.40 -6.46
N GLU A 258 19.02 -22.22 -5.79
CA GLU A 258 17.72 -22.65 -6.32
C GLU A 258 16.71 -21.51 -6.41
N LYS A 259 16.65 -20.65 -5.38
CA LYS A 259 15.83 -19.43 -5.38
C LYS A 259 16.25 -18.48 -6.49
N GLU A 260 17.55 -18.32 -6.71
CA GLU A 260 18.09 -17.48 -7.78
C GLU A 260 17.75 -18.04 -9.17
N LYS A 261 17.90 -19.35 -9.38
CA LYS A 261 17.48 -20.02 -10.63
C LYS A 261 16.00 -19.82 -10.89
N LYS A 262 15.16 -19.96 -9.87
CA LYS A 262 13.70 -19.73 -9.99
C LYS A 262 13.40 -18.27 -10.33
N PHE A 263 14.04 -17.32 -9.65
CA PHE A 263 13.89 -15.90 -9.95
C PHE A 263 14.30 -15.55 -11.38
N MET A 264 15.41 -16.11 -11.87
CA MET A 264 15.87 -15.91 -13.26
C MET A 264 14.91 -16.51 -14.28
N LYS A 265 14.28 -17.66 -13.96
CA LYS A 265 13.24 -18.26 -14.79
C LYS A 265 12.00 -17.37 -14.85
N ASP A 266 11.48 -16.94 -13.70
CA ASP A 266 10.31 -16.05 -13.61
C ASP A 266 10.56 -14.72 -14.35
N LYS A 267 11.80 -14.18 -14.26
CA LYS A 267 12.20 -12.98 -15.00
C LYS A 267 12.15 -13.19 -16.52
N ARG A 268 12.65 -14.31 -17.04
CA ARG A 268 12.57 -14.65 -18.47
C ARG A 268 11.12 -14.78 -18.94
N GLU A 269 10.28 -15.47 -18.17
CA GLU A 269 8.85 -15.63 -18.51
C GLU A 269 8.12 -14.27 -18.57
N ILE A 270 8.46 -13.34 -17.68
CA ILE A 270 7.92 -11.97 -17.71
C ILE A 270 8.42 -11.21 -18.94
N GLU A 271 9.71 -11.31 -19.28
CA GLU A 271 10.28 -10.67 -20.47
C GLU A 271 9.65 -11.21 -21.76
N GLU A 272 9.46 -12.54 -21.88
CA GLU A 272 8.76 -13.18 -23.00
C GLU A 272 7.30 -12.72 -23.09
N ALA A 273 6.59 -12.62 -21.96
CA ALA A 273 5.22 -12.12 -21.93
C ALA A 273 5.12 -10.65 -22.38
N ILE A 274 6.11 -9.82 -22.02
CA ILE A 274 6.21 -8.43 -22.47
C ILE A 274 6.46 -8.37 -23.99
N GLN A 275 7.41 -9.16 -24.49
CA GLN A 275 7.72 -9.23 -25.93
C GLN A 275 6.50 -9.69 -26.75
N HIS A 276 5.81 -10.74 -26.30
CA HIS A 276 4.59 -11.23 -26.93
C HIS A 276 3.46 -10.19 -26.93
N LYS A 277 3.33 -9.41 -25.84
CA LYS A 277 2.38 -8.29 -25.78
C LYS A 277 2.73 -7.19 -26.77
N HIS A 278 4.02 -6.85 -26.92
CA HIS A 278 4.48 -5.90 -27.92
C HIS A 278 4.21 -6.39 -29.35
N HIS A 279 4.44 -7.67 -29.62
CA HIS A 279 4.15 -8.28 -30.91
C HIS A 279 2.66 -8.17 -31.26
N LYS A 280 1.76 -8.55 -30.34
CA LYS A 280 0.30 -8.40 -30.52
C LYS A 280 -0.14 -6.95 -30.75
N ILE A 281 0.53 -5.99 -30.12
CA ILE A 281 0.23 -4.56 -30.34
C ILE A 281 0.69 -4.15 -31.75
N ARG A 282 1.85 -4.63 -32.21
CA ARG A 282 2.36 -4.38 -33.56
C ARG A 282 1.42 -4.94 -34.63
N GLU A 283 1.02 -6.21 -34.52
CA GLU A 283 0.05 -6.84 -35.43
C GLU A 283 -1.28 -6.06 -35.49
N LYS A 284 -1.80 -5.62 -34.34
CA LYS A 284 -3.03 -4.80 -34.30
C LYS A 284 -2.87 -3.45 -34.99
N ARG A 285 -1.70 -2.82 -34.90
CA ARG A 285 -1.39 -1.56 -35.59
C ARG A 285 -1.33 -1.79 -37.10
N GLU A 286 -0.63 -2.84 -37.54
CA GLU A 286 -0.54 -3.24 -38.95
C GLU A 286 -1.92 -3.55 -39.54
N MET A 287 -2.74 -4.34 -38.84
CA MET A 287 -4.12 -4.61 -39.23
C MET A 287 -4.98 -3.34 -39.32
N THR A 288 -4.80 -2.40 -38.39
CA THR A 288 -5.53 -1.12 -38.42
C THR A 288 -5.07 -0.25 -39.59
N GLN A 289 -3.78 -0.23 -39.88
CA GLN A 289 -3.19 0.49 -41.01
C GLN A 289 -3.65 -0.10 -42.34
N HIS A 290 -3.67 -1.43 -42.46
CA HIS A 290 -4.19 -2.14 -43.62
C HIS A 290 -5.67 -1.82 -43.86
N LYS A 291 -6.51 -1.88 -42.81
CA LYS A 291 -7.94 -1.49 -42.92
C LYS A 291 -8.12 -0.03 -43.33
N ARG A 292 -7.25 0.88 -42.85
CA ARG A 292 -7.28 2.29 -43.28
C ARG A 292 -6.91 2.44 -44.75
N GLN A 293 -5.92 1.70 -45.24
CA GLN A 293 -5.55 1.69 -46.66
C GLN A 293 -6.68 1.14 -47.52
N GLN A 294 -7.32 0.04 -47.11
CA GLN A 294 -8.49 -0.50 -47.82
C GLN A 294 -9.65 0.50 -47.88
N MET A 295 -10.01 1.14 -46.76
CA MET A 295 -11.05 2.18 -46.76
C MET A 295 -10.67 3.38 -47.62
N MET A 296 -9.39 3.74 -47.69
CA MET A 296 -8.91 4.81 -48.57
C MET A 296 -9.09 4.43 -50.05
N GLN A 297 -8.68 3.21 -50.44
CA GLN A 297 -8.84 2.70 -51.79
C GLN A 297 -10.31 2.58 -52.21
N GLU A 298 -11.18 2.07 -51.32
CA GLU A 298 -12.63 2.02 -51.57
C GLU A 298 -13.22 3.42 -51.74
N ARG A 299 -12.79 4.39 -50.92
CA ARG A 299 -13.22 5.78 -51.04
C ARG A 299 -12.73 6.41 -52.34
N GLU A 300 -11.50 6.14 -52.75
CA GLU A 300 -10.95 6.60 -54.02
C GLU A 300 -11.73 6.02 -55.21
N PHE A 301 -12.05 4.72 -55.15
CA PHE A 301 -12.87 4.05 -56.16
C PHE A 301 -14.27 4.68 -56.25
N GLN A 302 -14.93 4.94 -55.11
CA GLN A 302 -16.22 5.62 -55.08
C GLN A 302 -16.15 7.04 -55.65
N LEU A 303 -15.07 7.78 -55.37
CA LEU A 303 -14.86 9.12 -55.92
C LEU A 303 -14.66 9.08 -57.43
N ARG A 304 -13.87 8.13 -57.96
CA ARG A 304 -13.71 7.93 -59.41
C ARG A 304 -15.03 7.56 -60.08
N ALA A 305 -15.83 6.69 -59.46
CA ALA A 305 -17.15 6.33 -59.97
C ALA A 305 -18.12 7.53 -60.00
N LYS A 306 -18.07 8.41 -58.98
CA LYS A 306 -18.84 9.67 -58.97
C LYS A 306 -18.35 10.64 -60.05
N GLU A 307 -17.04 10.77 -60.23
CA GLU A 307 -16.46 11.63 -61.25
C GLU A 307 -16.87 11.17 -62.67
N GLN A 308 -16.88 9.86 -62.93
CA GLN A 308 -17.37 9.30 -64.19
C GLN A 308 -18.87 9.59 -64.40
N LYS A 309 -19.69 9.48 -63.36
CA LYS A 309 -21.12 9.86 -63.44
C LYS A 309 -21.30 11.33 -63.78
N ILE A 310 -20.55 12.22 -63.13
CA ILE A 310 -20.57 13.67 -63.42
C ILE A 310 -20.13 13.91 -64.86
N LYS A 311 -19.06 13.28 -65.34
CA LYS A 311 -18.61 13.38 -66.74
C LYS A 311 -19.72 12.97 -67.71
N ALA A 312 -20.36 11.82 -67.48
CA ALA A 312 -21.48 11.35 -68.30
C ALA A 312 -22.69 12.31 -68.26
N GLU A 313 -23.01 12.89 -67.10
CA GLU A 313 -24.07 13.90 -66.99
C GLU A 313 -23.72 15.19 -67.73
N THR A 314 -22.46 15.65 -67.67
CA THR A 314 -22.01 16.83 -68.42
C THR A 314 -22.02 16.60 -69.93
N GLU A 315 -21.68 15.40 -70.40
CA GLU A 315 -21.81 15.02 -71.81
C GLU A 315 -23.27 15.00 -72.26
N LYS A 316 -24.18 14.42 -71.46
CA LYS A 316 -25.62 14.48 -71.72
C LYS A 316 -26.14 15.92 -71.77
N PHE A 317 -25.63 16.79 -70.91
CA PHE A 317 -26.03 18.19 -70.92
C PHE A 317 -25.55 18.91 -72.19
N LYS A 318 -24.33 18.62 -72.66
CA LYS A 318 -23.81 19.14 -73.93
C LYS A 318 -24.65 18.66 -75.12
N THR A 319 -24.98 17.37 -75.20
CA THR A 319 -25.82 16.85 -76.30
C THR A 319 -27.21 17.47 -76.30
N ILE A 320 -27.83 17.69 -75.13
CA ILE A 320 -29.11 18.41 -75.02
C ILE A 320 -28.98 19.87 -75.49
N GLN A 321 -27.88 20.55 -75.17
CA GLN A 321 -27.64 21.92 -75.66
C GLN A 321 -27.46 21.96 -77.18
N ASP A 322 -26.73 21.02 -77.75
CA ASP A 322 -26.46 20.99 -79.19
C ASP A 322 -27.73 20.65 -79.97
N ASN A 323 -28.57 19.73 -79.48
CA ASN A 323 -29.89 19.45 -80.05
C ASN A 323 -30.80 20.70 -80.03
N LYS A 324 -30.81 21.46 -78.92
CA LYS A 324 -31.57 22.72 -78.85
C LYS A 324 -31.08 23.79 -79.81
N LYS A 325 -29.78 23.80 -80.14
CA LYS A 325 -29.24 24.71 -81.17
C LYS A 325 -29.65 24.27 -82.57
N GLN A 326 -29.64 22.96 -82.84
CA GLN A 326 -30.12 22.40 -84.10
C GLN A 326 -31.61 22.67 -84.32
N GLU A 327 -32.47 22.43 -83.31
CA GLU A 327 -33.91 22.73 -83.40
C GLU A 327 -34.17 24.20 -83.74
N LYS A 328 -33.42 25.13 -83.13
CA LYS A 328 -33.51 26.57 -83.44
C LYS A 328 -33.02 26.92 -84.84
N GLN A 329 -32.01 26.22 -85.35
CA GLN A 329 -31.55 26.40 -86.73
C GLN A 329 -32.57 25.88 -87.74
N GLU A 330 -33.22 24.75 -87.46
CA GLU A 330 -34.31 24.21 -88.28
C GLU A 330 -35.56 25.10 -88.27
N GLU A 331 -35.90 25.69 -87.13
CA GLU A 331 -37.02 26.64 -87.01
C GLU A 331 -36.77 27.91 -87.84
N LEU A 332 -35.56 28.48 -87.77
CA LEU A 332 -35.17 29.62 -88.61
C LEU A 332 -35.20 29.27 -90.10
N PHE A 333 -34.80 28.05 -90.47
CA PHE A 333 -34.84 27.58 -91.85
C PHE A 333 -36.27 27.44 -92.39
N ARG A 334 -37.24 27.03 -91.56
CA ARG A 334 -38.67 26.97 -91.95
C ARG A 334 -39.27 28.33 -92.24
N ILE A 335 -38.94 29.33 -91.41
CA ILE A 335 -39.42 30.71 -91.57
C ILE A 335 -38.87 31.34 -92.86
N ASP A 336 -37.61 31.04 -93.20
CA ASP A 336 -37.02 31.54 -94.45
C ASP A 336 -37.60 30.84 -95.70
N LEU A 337 -38.02 29.58 -95.58
CA LEU A 337 -38.70 28.83 -96.66
C LEU A 337 -40.12 29.37 -96.93
N GLU A 338 -40.88 29.72 -95.89
CA GLU A 338 -42.18 30.41 -96.03
C GLU A 338 -42.02 31.79 -96.66
N ARG A 339 -40.97 32.54 -96.30
CA ARG A 339 -40.66 33.83 -96.92
C ARG A 339 -40.17 33.72 -98.36
N GLU A 340 -39.56 32.61 -98.76
CA GLU A 340 -39.19 32.36 -100.16
C GLU A 340 -40.40 31.99 -101.03
N LEU A 341 -41.39 31.28 -100.48
CA LEU A 341 -42.67 31.02 -101.15
C LEU A 341 -43.45 32.32 -101.41
N ASP A 342 -43.48 33.24 -100.45
CA ASP A 342 -44.08 34.57 -100.61
C ASP A 342 -43.33 35.46 -101.63
N LYS A 343 -42.03 35.25 -101.83
CA LYS A 343 -41.21 36.02 -102.79
C LYS A 343 -41.19 35.44 -104.21
N ARG A 344 -41.73 34.24 -104.43
CA ARG A 344 -41.80 33.59 -105.75
C ARG A 344 -43.14 33.78 -106.48
N ASP A 345 -44.11 34.49 -105.91
CA ASP A 345 -45.26 34.98 -106.70
C ASP A 345 -44.94 36.29 -107.42
N LYS A 346 -44.06 36.21 -108.43
CA LYS A 346 -43.73 37.34 -109.32
C LYS A 346 -44.73 37.51 -110.47
N ASN A 347 -45.77 36.68 -110.54
CA ASN A 347 -46.68 36.63 -111.68
C ASN A 347 -48.09 37.18 -111.42
N GLY A 348 -48.35 37.81 -110.25
CA GLY A 348 -49.53 38.66 -110.07
C GLY A 348 -50.88 37.98 -110.35
N ARG A 349 -50.94 36.64 -110.29
CA ARG A 349 -52.18 35.87 -110.51
C ARG A 349 -53.05 35.84 -109.26
N PHE A 350 -52.45 35.96 -108.07
CA PHE A 350 -53.20 35.99 -106.81
C PHE A 350 -53.91 37.35 -106.55
N MET A 351 -53.40 38.44 -107.13
CA MET A 351 -54.02 39.79 -107.06
C MET A 351 -55.16 40.00 -108.08
N GLN A 352 -55.12 39.30 -109.21
CA GLN A 352 -56.18 39.40 -110.24
C GLN A 352 -57.41 38.55 -109.93
N ILE A 353 -57.26 37.41 -109.23
CA ILE A 353 -58.39 36.62 -108.70
C ILE A 353 -59.12 37.44 -107.62
N LYS A 354 -58.37 38.10 -106.74
CA LYS A 354 -58.91 38.95 -105.66
C LYS A 354 -59.68 40.19 -106.18
N GLN A 355 -59.26 40.78 -107.30
CA GLN A 355 -59.91 41.96 -107.89
C GLN A 355 -61.10 41.63 -108.81
N LYS A 356 -61.18 40.41 -109.35
CA LYS A 356 -62.32 39.95 -110.16
C LYS A 356 -63.50 39.53 -109.27
N GLU A 357 -63.21 38.90 -108.12
CA GLU A 357 -64.21 38.61 -107.07
C GLU A 357 -64.79 39.90 -106.46
N GLN A 358 -63.99 40.96 -106.30
CA GLN A 358 -64.48 42.23 -105.74
C GLN A 358 -65.53 42.96 -106.61
N ARG A 359 -65.49 42.83 -107.94
CA ARG A 359 -66.43 43.53 -108.85
C ARG A 359 -67.74 42.77 -109.08
N GLU A 360 -67.71 41.44 -109.01
CA GLU A 360 -68.92 40.59 -109.08
C GLU A 360 -69.77 40.70 -107.79
N ILE A 361 -69.13 41.00 -106.66
CA ILE A 361 -69.79 41.22 -105.37
C ILE A 361 -70.56 42.55 -105.36
N GLU A 362 -70.03 43.63 -105.92
CA GLU A 362 -70.69 44.95 -105.91
C GLU A 362 -71.98 45.02 -106.75
N GLN A 363 -72.08 44.26 -107.86
CA GLN A 363 -73.33 44.19 -108.64
C GLN A 363 -74.39 43.27 -108.00
N ARG A 364 -73.97 42.22 -107.28
CA ARG A 364 -74.91 41.40 -106.48
C ARG A 364 -75.42 42.16 -105.26
N MET A 365 -74.61 43.00 -104.62
CA MET A 365 -74.96 43.79 -103.43
C MET A 365 -76.18 44.70 -103.63
N ARG A 366 -76.36 45.35 -104.80
CA ARG A 366 -77.54 46.20 -105.06
C ARG A 366 -78.86 45.41 -105.22
N SER A 367 -78.80 44.15 -105.68
CA SER A 367 -79.96 43.26 -105.71
C SER A 367 -80.20 42.51 -104.39
N PHE A 368 -79.15 42.44 -103.55
CA PHE A 368 -79.21 41.89 -102.20
C PHE A 368 -79.72 42.91 -101.20
N GLU A 369 -79.49 44.21 -101.33
CA GLU A 369 -79.97 45.23 -100.38
C GLU A 369 -81.50 45.19 -100.16
N ASP A 370 -82.29 44.97 -101.22
CA ASP A 370 -83.76 44.80 -101.13
C ASP A 370 -84.20 43.45 -100.53
N LYS A 371 -83.37 42.40 -100.63
CA LYS A 371 -83.60 41.08 -99.99
C LYS A 371 -83.03 41.02 -98.57
N LEU A 372 -81.98 41.79 -98.29
CA LEU A 372 -81.24 41.91 -97.02
C LEU A 372 -82.12 42.60 -95.98
N HIS A 373 -82.95 43.56 -96.38
CA HIS A 373 -83.87 44.21 -95.44
C HIS A 373 -84.95 43.27 -94.90
N ARG A 374 -85.33 42.22 -95.65
CA ARG A 374 -86.22 41.13 -95.19
C ARG A 374 -85.47 40.01 -94.49
N TYR A 375 -84.22 39.77 -94.85
CA TYR A 375 -83.36 38.77 -94.21
C TYR A 375 -82.77 39.26 -92.88
N GLN A 376 -82.51 40.56 -92.70
CA GLN A 376 -81.96 41.16 -91.48
C GLN A 376 -82.88 40.99 -90.28
N GLN A 377 -84.20 41.10 -90.48
CA GLN A 377 -85.18 40.83 -89.41
C GLN A 377 -85.18 39.36 -88.96
N ASN A 378 -84.96 38.41 -89.89
CA ASN A 378 -84.81 36.98 -89.55
C ASN A 378 -83.40 36.63 -89.05
N HIS A 379 -82.37 37.32 -89.52
CA HIS A 379 -80.98 37.07 -89.16
C HIS A 379 -80.63 37.68 -87.81
N GLU A 380 -81.27 38.76 -87.36
CA GLU A 380 -81.15 39.25 -85.98
C GLU A 380 -81.70 38.24 -84.95
N LEU A 381 -82.79 37.55 -85.27
CA LEU A 381 -83.34 36.47 -84.45
C LEU A 381 -82.36 35.28 -84.37
N ILE A 382 -81.82 34.84 -85.51
CA ILE A 382 -80.82 33.75 -85.56
C ILE A 382 -79.49 34.18 -84.94
N PHE A 383 -79.08 35.44 -85.07
CA PHE A 383 -77.83 35.96 -84.52
C PHE A 383 -77.91 36.05 -83.00
N ARG A 384 -79.05 36.48 -82.42
CA ARG A 384 -79.29 36.42 -80.96
C ARG A 384 -79.19 34.98 -80.44
N GLU A 385 -79.83 34.03 -81.11
CA GLU A 385 -79.78 32.61 -80.73
C GLU A 385 -78.35 32.02 -80.86
N LYS A 386 -77.56 32.46 -81.85
CA LYS A 386 -76.16 32.03 -82.05
C LYS A 386 -75.21 32.69 -81.06
N THR A 387 -75.43 33.95 -80.69
CA THR A 387 -74.65 34.65 -79.66
C THR A 387 -74.94 34.10 -78.28
N GLU A 388 -76.19 33.72 -77.99
CA GLU A 388 -76.56 33.04 -76.75
C GLU A 388 -75.92 31.64 -76.67
N LYS A 389 -75.94 30.86 -77.75
CA LYS A 389 -75.24 29.56 -77.80
C LYS A 389 -73.72 29.69 -77.71
N ARG A 390 -73.11 30.75 -78.27
CA ARG A 390 -71.68 31.03 -78.12
C ARG A 390 -71.32 31.52 -76.72
N HIS A 391 -72.18 32.33 -76.09
CA HIS A 391 -72.00 32.71 -74.69
C HIS A 391 -72.13 31.51 -73.77
N GLN A 392 -73.11 30.63 -74.01
CA GLN A 392 -73.27 29.39 -73.26
C GLN A 392 -72.03 28.50 -73.42
N TYR A 393 -71.52 28.34 -74.64
CA TYR A 393 -70.30 27.57 -74.90
C TYR A 393 -69.04 28.20 -74.26
N ALA A 394 -68.94 29.53 -74.24
CA ALA A 394 -67.85 30.23 -73.56
C ALA A 394 -67.94 30.05 -72.03
N ILE A 395 -69.14 30.13 -71.45
CA ILE A 395 -69.38 29.87 -70.02
C ILE A 395 -69.06 28.41 -69.67
N ASP A 396 -69.42 27.46 -70.53
CA ASP A 396 -69.15 26.04 -70.31
C ASP A 396 -67.65 25.72 -70.48
N GLN A 397 -66.94 26.38 -71.41
CA GLN A 397 -65.47 26.29 -71.48
C GLN A 397 -64.80 26.91 -70.25
N GLU A 398 -65.27 28.05 -69.77
CA GLU A 398 -64.74 28.69 -68.56
C GLU A 398 -64.97 27.81 -67.32
N ARG A 399 -66.12 27.15 -67.23
CA ARG A 399 -66.41 26.14 -66.19
C ARG A 399 -65.50 24.92 -66.30
N LEU A 400 -65.24 24.42 -67.50
CA LEU A 400 -64.31 23.31 -67.73
C LEU A 400 -62.86 23.67 -67.35
N VAL A 401 -62.41 24.88 -67.67
CA VAL A 401 -61.08 25.37 -67.27
C VAL A 401 -61.01 25.53 -65.75
N LYS A 402 -62.02 26.11 -65.11
CA LYS A 402 -62.09 26.22 -63.64
C LYS A 402 -62.09 24.85 -62.96
N LEU A 403 -62.84 23.88 -63.49
CA LEU A 403 -62.87 22.51 -62.97
C LEU A 403 -61.51 21.81 -63.13
N ALA A 404 -60.83 22.00 -64.27
CA ALA A 404 -59.50 21.47 -64.51
C ALA A 404 -58.43 22.12 -63.61
N GLU A 405 -58.54 23.42 -63.35
CA GLU A 405 -57.70 24.14 -62.40
C GLU A 405 -57.94 23.67 -60.95
N GLU A 406 -59.19 23.46 -60.54
CA GLU A 406 -59.54 22.88 -59.24
C GLU A 406 -58.96 21.48 -59.08
N GLN A 407 -59.12 20.60 -60.07
CA GLN A 407 -58.54 19.25 -60.05
C GLN A 407 -57.00 19.30 -59.99
N ARG A 408 -56.37 20.25 -60.68
CA ARG A 408 -54.93 20.46 -60.63
C ARG A 408 -54.48 20.97 -59.24
N LEU A 409 -55.22 21.89 -58.64
CA LEU A 409 -54.99 22.39 -57.28
C LEU A 409 -55.17 21.29 -56.24
N GLU A 410 -56.19 20.44 -56.38
CA GLU A 410 -56.42 19.28 -55.52
C GLU A 410 -55.29 18.24 -55.66
N GLY A 411 -54.80 18.02 -56.89
CA GLY A 411 -53.62 17.20 -57.17
C GLY A 411 -52.33 17.75 -56.51
N LEU A 412 -52.12 19.07 -56.57
CA LEU A 412 -51.00 19.75 -55.90
C LEU A 412 -51.12 19.69 -54.37
N LEU A 413 -52.32 19.85 -53.82
CA LEU A 413 -52.56 19.72 -52.37
C LEU A 413 -52.33 18.29 -51.88
N LYS A 414 -52.74 17.29 -52.67
CA LYS A 414 -52.47 15.87 -52.37
C LYS A 414 -50.97 15.61 -52.38
N THR A 415 -50.25 16.01 -53.43
CA THR A 415 -48.79 15.82 -53.52
C THR A 415 -48.03 16.57 -52.42
N HIS A 416 -48.42 17.80 -52.09
CA HIS A 416 -47.86 18.56 -50.97
C HIS A 416 -48.07 17.86 -49.62
N LYS A 417 -49.27 17.31 -49.37
CA LYS A 417 -49.54 16.48 -48.17
C LYS A 417 -48.67 15.22 -48.13
N THR A 418 -48.43 14.55 -49.26
CA THR A 418 -47.52 13.39 -49.32
C THR A 418 -46.09 13.80 -49.03
N ILE A 419 -45.60 14.90 -49.61
CA ILE A 419 -44.24 15.42 -49.39
C ILE A 419 -44.04 15.79 -47.91
N GLN A 420 -45.01 16.45 -47.28
CA GLN A 420 -44.94 16.75 -45.84
C GLN A 420 -44.91 15.48 -44.98
N LYS A 421 -45.70 14.45 -45.33
CA LYS A 421 -45.67 13.17 -44.63
C LYS A 421 -44.32 12.49 -44.77
N THR A 422 -43.71 12.49 -45.97
CA THR A 422 -42.38 11.92 -46.19
C THR A 422 -41.28 12.68 -45.46
N GLN A 423 -41.33 14.02 -45.43
CA GLN A 423 -40.38 14.84 -44.67
C GLN A 423 -40.44 14.55 -43.17
N LYS A 424 -41.64 14.51 -42.58
CA LYS A 424 -41.82 14.14 -41.17
C LYS A 424 -41.29 12.73 -40.85
N PHE A 425 -41.45 11.79 -41.78
CA PHE A 425 -40.96 10.43 -41.61
C PHE A 425 -39.42 10.35 -41.72
N GLU A 426 -38.81 11.16 -42.59
CA GLU A 426 -37.36 11.29 -42.69
C GLU A 426 -36.75 11.96 -41.46
N GLU A 427 -37.38 13.02 -40.94
CA GLU A 427 -36.99 13.66 -39.68
C GLU A 427 -37.06 12.66 -38.52
N ALA A 428 -38.17 11.94 -38.36
CA ALA A 428 -38.29 10.91 -37.33
C ALA A 428 -37.22 9.80 -37.46
N ARG A 429 -36.84 9.43 -38.70
CA ARG A 429 -35.74 8.49 -38.95
C ARG A 429 -34.36 9.07 -38.64
N LYS A 430 -34.18 10.37 -38.81
CA LYS A 430 -32.95 11.08 -38.45
C LYS A 430 -32.80 11.15 -36.94
N ASP A 431 -33.85 11.55 -36.23
CA ASP A 431 -33.90 11.61 -34.77
C ASP A 431 -33.65 10.23 -34.14
N LEU A 432 -34.24 9.16 -34.71
CA LEU A 432 -34.00 7.80 -34.25
C LEU A 432 -32.54 7.36 -34.44
N ARG A 433 -31.89 7.80 -35.53
CA ARG A 433 -30.47 7.52 -35.76
C ARG A 433 -29.58 8.28 -34.79
N GLU A 434 -29.88 9.56 -34.55
CA GLU A 434 -29.16 10.40 -33.59
C GLU A 434 -29.32 9.86 -32.16
N ALA A 435 -30.52 9.45 -31.75
CA ALA A 435 -30.77 8.83 -30.45
C ALA A 435 -29.99 7.51 -30.27
N ARG A 436 -29.88 6.69 -31.33
CA ARG A 436 -29.07 5.45 -31.30
C ARG A 436 -27.58 5.75 -31.16
N LEU A 437 -27.07 6.76 -31.88
CA LEU A 437 -25.67 7.18 -31.77
C LEU A 437 -25.37 7.71 -30.38
N TYR A 438 -26.24 8.58 -29.84
CA TYR A 438 -26.12 9.10 -28.48
C TYR A 438 -26.10 7.97 -27.44
N LYS A 439 -26.99 6.98 -27.56
CA LYS A 439 -26.99 5.80 -26.66
C LYS A 439 -25.68 5.00 -26.75
N GLN A 440 -25.13 4.82 -27.95
CA GLN A 440 -23.84 4.14 -28.13
C GLN A 440 -22.67 4.94 -27.55
N GLU A 441 -22.67 6.27 -27.67
CA GLU A 441 -21.67 7.14 -27.07
C GLU A 441 -21.74 7.08 -25.54
N MET A 442 -22.94 7.15 -24.96
CA MET A 442 -23.14 7.01 -23.51
C MET A 442 -22.67 5.66 -22.97
N GLU A 443 -22.91 4.55 -23.70
CA GLU A 443 -22.37 3.25 -23.32
C GLU A 443 -20.84 3.16 -23.42
N LYS A 444 -20.24 3.75 -24.46
CA LYS A 444 -18.78 3.83 -24.62
C LYS A 444 -18.16 4.67 -23.50
N GLU A 445 -18.79 5.78 -23.15
CA GLU A 445 -18.37 6.68 -22.08
C GLU A 445 -18.44 5.97 -20.72
N LYS A 446 -19.55 5.27 -20.43
CA LYS A 446 -19.68 4.45 -19.23
C LYS A 446 -18.60 3.37 -19.15
N LYS A 447 -18.28 2.70 -20.26
CA LYS A 447 -17.18 1.72 -20.33
C LYS A 447 -15.81 2.37 -20.13
N ARG A 448 -15.59 3.60 -20.62
CA ARG A 448 -14.36 4.38 -20.39
C ARG A 448 -14.21 4.71 -18.91
N GLN A 449 -15.25 5.25 -18.28
CA GLN A 449 -15.26 5.58 -16.86
C GLN A 449 -15.03 4.34 -15.97
N GLN A 450 -15.64 3.20 -16.31
CA GLN A 450 -15.39 1.93 -15.59
C GLN A 450 -13.93 1.46 -15.71
N ARG A 451 -13.31 1.61 -16.89
CA ARG A 451 -11.88 1.28 -17.08
C ARG A 451 -10.99 2.23 -16.29
N GLU A 452 -11.30 3.53 -16.30
CA GLU A 452 -10.56 4.52 -15.51
C GLU A 452 -10.69 4.28 -14.00
N ALA A 453 -11.88 3.94 -13.52
CA ALA A 453 -12.11 3.57 -12.12
C ALA A 453 -11.27 2.36 -11.72
N LYS A 454 -11.26 1.29 -12.54
CA LYS A 454 -10.41 0.10 -12.30
C LYS A 454 -8.92 0.45 -12.33
N LEU A 455 -8.49 1.34 -13.22
CA LEU A 455 -7.09 1.79 -13.26
C LEU A 455 -6.71 2.59 -12.02
N ARG A 456 -7.61 3.42 -11.47
CA ARG A 456 -7.39 4.11 -10.19
C ARG A 456 -7.28 3.12 -9.03
N GLU A 457 -8.20 2.16 -8.95
CA GLU A 457 -8.18 1.10 -7.94
C GLU A 457 -6.86 0.30 -7.99
N ILE A 458 -6.39 -0.07 -9.19
CA ILE A 458 -5.10 -0.74 -9.37
C ILE A 458 -3.96 0.15 -8.85
N ARG A 459 -3.92 1.44 -9.22
CA ARG A 459 -2.88 2.38 -8.74
C ARG A 459 -2.89 2.56 -7.23
N GLU A 460 -4.06 2.63 -6.61
CA GLU A 460 -4.21 2.72 -5.16
C GLU A 460 -3.73 1.43 -4.48
N SER A 461 -4.06 0.27 -5.04
CA SER A 461 -3.58 -1.03 -4.56
C SER A 461 -2.06 -1.20 -4.71
N GLU A 462 -1.46 -0.63 -5.78
CA GLU A 462 -0.02 -0.63 -5.96
C GLU A 462 0.69 0.36 -5.03
N SER A 463 0.08 1.52 -4.81
CA SER A 463 0.59 2.54 -3.89
C SER A 463 0.61 2.02 -2.45
N THR A 464 -0.47 1.36 -2.01
CA THR A 464 -0.53 0.71 -0.68
C THR A 464 0.48 -0.43 -0.55
N LYS A 465 0.63 -1.28 -1.58
CA LYS A 465 1.69 -2.32 -1.61
C LYS A 465 3.09 -1.73 -1.51
N ARG A 466 3.38 -0.65 -2.24
CA ARG A 466 4.67 0.08 -2.14
C ARG A 466 4.87 0.66 -0.75
N GLY A 467 3.85 1.27 -0.16
CA GLY A 467 3.88 1.78 1.21
C GLY A 467 4.21 0.69 2.23
N TYR A 468 3.59 -0.48 2.11
CA TYR A 468 3.90 -1.63 2.96
C TYR A 468 5.34 -2.11 2.81
N LEU A 469 5.85 -2.21 1.58
CA LEU A 469 7.24 -2.62 1.33
C LEU A 469 8.25 -1.62 1.92
N ILE A 470 7.99 -0.32 1.77
CA ILE A 470 8.82 0.74 2.37
C ILE A 470 8.80 0.65 3.90
N LYS A 471 7.62 0.47 4.51
CA LYS A 471 7.49 0.30 5.96
C LYS A 471 8.27 -0.92 6.45
N ARG A 472 8.11 -2.07 5.79
CA ARG A 472 8.84 -3.30 6.11
C ARG A 472 10.35 -3.15 5.94
N GLN A 473 10.80 -2.42 4.92
CA GLN A 473 12.22 -2.13 4.72
C GLN A 473 12.75 -1.24 5.84
N LYS A 474 11.99 -0.23 6.28
CA LYS A 474 12.35 0.63 7.40
C LYS A 474 12.47 -0.16 8.70
N GLU A 475 11.51 -1.03 9.00
CA GLU A 475 11.54 -1.93 10.16
C GLU A 475 12.75 -2.87 10.12
N ARG A 476 13.09 -3.42 8.94
CA ARG A 476 14.30 -4.24 8.76
C ARG A 476 15.58 -3.44 9.02
N SER A 477 15.67 -2.21 8.51
CA SER A 477 16.82 -1.34 8.75
C SER A 477 16.95 -0.98 10.23
N GLN A 478 15.84 -0.67 10.90
CA GLN A 478 15.82 -0.42 12.35
C GLN A 478 16.25 -1.65 13.16
N ALA A 479 15.81 -2.85 12.78
CA ALA A 479 16.25 -4.09 13.42
C ALA A 479 17.76 -4.33 13.23
N ILE A 480 18.29 -4.11 12.02
CA ILE A 480 19.73 -4.22 11.74
C ILE A 480 20.52 -3.19 12.56
N GLU A 481 20.03 -1.97 12.68
CA GLU A 481 20.66 -0.92 13.49
C GLU A 481 20.63 -1.28 14.98
N GLY A 482 19.51 -1.80 15.48
CA GLY A 482 19.38 -2.32 16.84
C GLY A 482 20.39 -3.45 17.11
N MET A 483 20.54 -4.40 16.19
CA MET A 483 21.55 -5.46 16.30
C MET A 483 22.98 -4.91 16.30
N ARG A 484 23.29 -3.91 15.45
CA ARG A 484 24.61 -3.26 15.43
C ARG A 484 24.90 -2.52 16.74
N ASN A 485 23.91 -1.89 17.34
CA ASN A 485 24.05 -1.21 18.63
C ASN A 485 24.30 -2.22 19.75
N ALA A 486 23.51 -3.28 19.84
CA ALA A 486 23.71 -4.36 20.81
C ALA A 486 25.08 -5.02 20.67
N TRP A 487 25.57 -5.19 19.43
CA TRP A 487 26.90 -5.73 19.19
C TRP A 487 28.04 -4.76 19.58
N ARG A 488 27.82 -3.45 19.42
CA ARG A 488 28.76 -2.43 19.93
C ARG A 488 28.82 -2.44 21.45
N GLU A 489 27.67 -2.49 22.11
CA GLU A 489 27.56 -2.56 23.56
C GLU A 489 28.22 -3.83 24.12
N ASP A 490 27.97 -5.00 23.54
CA ASP A 490 28.64 -6.25 23.92
C ASP A 490 30.17 -6.17 23.76
N ASN A 491 30.65 -5.52 22.70
CA ASN A 491 32.08 -5.28 22.52
C ASN A 491 32.66 -4.30 23.55
N GLU A 492 31.91 -3.27 23.94
CA GLU A 492 32.31 -2.33 24.99
C GLU A 492 32.35 -3.01 26.37
N GLN A 493 31.32 -3.80 26.72
CA GLN A 493 31.30 -4.62 27.93
C GLN A 493 32.47 -5.61 27.97
N LYS A 494 32.80 -6.25 26.84
CA LYS A 494 33.99 -7.12 26.76
C LYS A 494 35.29 -6.38 27.00
N LYS A 495 35.43 -5.16 26.48
CA LYS A 495 36.59 -4.30 26.74
C LYS A 495 36.67 -3.90 28.21
N GLU A 496 35.53 -3.56 28.82
CA GLU A 496 35.43 -3.23 30.23
C GLU A 496 35.81 -4.43 31.12
N ILE A 497 35.25 -5.62 30.85
CA ILE A 497 35.60 -6.86 31.55
C ILE A 497 37.11 -7.17 31.40
N TYR A 498 37.67 -6.98 30.21
CA TYR A 498 39.10 -7.17 29.98
C TYR A 498 39.93 -6.18 30.81
N TYR A 499 39.53 -4.91 30.87
CA TYR A 499 40.18 -3.89 31.68
C TYR A 499 40.10 -4.20 33.18
N LEU A 500 38.92 -4.59 33.69
CA LEU A 500 38.74 -5.02 35.08
C LEU A 500 39.60 -6.24 35.43
N ARG A 501 39.69 -7.24 34.54
CA ARG A 501 40.58 -8.39 34.72
C ARG A 501 42.05 -7.97 34.80
N ARG A 502 42.46 -6.97 34.00
CA ARG A 502 43.82 -6.42 34.04
C ARG A 502 44.10 -5.69 35.36
N LEU A 503 43.15 -4.92 35.88
CA LEU A 503 43.26 -4.27 37.20
C LEU A 503 43.37 -5.31 38.32
N ASP A 504 42.51 -6.34 38.33
CA ASP A 504 42.57 -7.42 39.32
C ASP A 504 43.92 -8.17 39.28
N GLN A 505 44.47 -8.42 38.08
CA GLN A 505 45.81 -8.97 37.95
C GLN A 505 46.89 -8.05 38.53
N GLN A 506 46.81 -6.75 38.32
CA GLN A 506 47.74 -5.77 38.89
C GLN A 506 47.61 -5.68 40.41
N GLU A 507 46.39 -5.70 40.93
CA GLU A 507 46.14 -5.70 42.38
C GLU A 507 46.68 -6.98 43.01
N ASN A 508 46.41 -8.15 42.43
CA ASN A 508 46.94 -9.43 42.90
C ASN A 508 48.47 -9.48 42.87
N LEU A 509 49.11 -8.93 41.83
CA LEU A 509 50.57 -8.76 41.78
C LEU A 509 51.08 -7.87 42.93
N THR A 510 50.36 -6.80 43.25
CA THR A 510 50.72 -5.88 44.34
C THR A 510 50.53 -6.54 45.70
N ARG A 511 49.41 -7.25 45.92
CA ARG A 511 49.16 -8.06 47.13
C ARG A 511 50.25 -9.12 47.31
N THR A 512 50.64 -9.79 46.24
CA THR A 512 51.72 -10.80 46.27
C THR A 512 53.07 -10.16 46.63
N LYS A 513 53.41 -9.02 46.03
CA LYS A 513 54.61 -8.25 46.40
C LYS A 513 54.61 -7.84 47.87
N ASN A 514 53.47 -7.34 48.37
CA ASN A 514 53.30 -6.95 49.77
C ASN A 514 53.40 -8.16 50.71
N PHE A 515 52.87 -9.32 50.32
CA PHE A 515 53.01 -10.56 51.07
C PHE A 515 54.48 -10.97 51.18
N TYR A 516 55.24 -10.97 50.08
CA TYR A 516 56.69 -11.25 50.12
C TYR A 516 57.48 -10.24 50.97
N LEU A 517 57.08 -8.97 50.97
CA LEU A 517 57.69 -7.96 51.84
C LEU A 517 57.36 -8.22 53.31
N ALA A 518 56.12 -8.58 53.63
CA ALA A 518 55.71 -8.96 54.97
C ALA A 518 56.47 -10.19 55.46
N ASP A 519 56.59 -11.25 54.65
CA ASP A 519 57.37 -12.44 54.96
C ASP A 519 58.85 -12.10 55.25
N LYS A 520 59.46 -11.22 54.45
CA LYS A 520 60.83 -10.75 54.70
C LYS A 520 60.96 -9.95 56.00
N VAL A 521 59.95 -9.16 56.35
CA VAL A 521 59.91 -8.42 57.62
C VAL A 521 59.77 -9.40 58.78
N PHE A 522 58.86 -10.38 58.69
CA PHE A 522 58.70 -11.44 59.69
C PHE A 522 60.00 -12.25 59.87
N GLU A 523 60.68 -12.62 58.79
CA GLU A 523 61.95 -13.34 58.86
C GLU A 523 63.03 -12.50 59.55
N LYS A 524 63.11 -11.19 59.26
CA LYS A 524 64.03 -10.27 59.95
C LYS A 524 63.69 -10.11 61.43
N MET A 525 62.40 -10.01 61.78
CA MET A 525 61.95 -9.96 63.16
C MET A 525 62.31 -11.25 63.91
N TYR A 526 62.07 -12.40 63.31
CA TYR A 526 62.41 -13.70 63.89
C TYR A 526 63.93 -13.85 64.10
N ARG A 527 64.74 -13.46 63.10
CA ARG A 527 66.20 -13.42 63.24
C ARG A 527 66.65 -12.47 64.36
N ALA A 528 66.05 -11.28 64.45
CA ALA A 528 66.36 -10.32 65.51
C ALA A 528 66.00 -10.86 66.90
N GLN A 529 64.86 -11.53 67.02
CA GLN A 529 64.42 -12.17 68.26
C GLN A 529 65.34 -13.32 68.65
N SER A 530 65.70 -14.19 67.71
CA SER A 530 66.68 -15.27 67.95
C SER A 530 68.05 -14.73 68.39
N ILE A 531 68.53 -13.63 67.77
CA ILE A 531 69.76 -12.97 68.22
C ILE A 531 69.62 -12.42 69.64
N LYS A 532 68.45 -11.85 70.00
CA LYS A 532 68.17 -11.35 71.35
C LYS A 532 68.18 -12.49 72.38
N GLU A 533 67.49 -13.59 72.09
CA GLU A 533 67.46 -14.79 72.93
C GLU A 533 68.86 -15.38 73.10
N ASN A 534 69.65 -15.48 72.03
CA ASN A 534 71.04 -15.93 72.10
C ASN A 534 71.91 -14.98 72.95
N ARG A 535 71.73 -13.66 72.84
CA ARG A 535 72.43 -12.69 73.69
C ARG A 535 72.04 -12.84 75.16
N GLU A 536 70.77 -13.09 75.47
CA GLU A 536 70.29 -13.36 76.82
C GLU A 536 70.82 -14.69 77.36
N GLN A 537 70.88 -15.74 76.53
CA GLN A 537 71.51 -17.02 76.89
C GLN A 537 73.01 -16.87 77.16
N VAL A 538 73.74 -16.12 76.34
CA VAL A 538 75.16 -15.81 76.59
C VAL A 538 75.32 -14.99 77.87
N LYS A 539 74.46 -13.99 78.10
CA LYS A 539 74.48 -13.17 79.32
C LYS A 539 74.20 -13.99 80.58
N THR A 540 73.23 -14.90 80.52
CA THR A 540 72.90 -15.82 81.64
C THR A 540 74.01 -16.83 81.86
N ALA A 541 74.56 -17.44 80.81
CA ALA A 541 75.72 -18.33 80.91
C ALA A 541 76.94 -17.63 81.51
N TYR A 542 77.24 -16.41 81.07
CA TYR A 542 78.33 -15.59 81.61
C TYR A 542 78.09 -15.19 83.07
N SER A 543 76.85 -14.82 83.43
CA SER A 543 76.47 -14.53 84.82
C SER A 543 76.60 -15.76 85.71
N SER A 544 76.21 -16.94 85.22
CA SER A 544 76.39 -18.22 85.92
C SER A 544 77.87 -18.59 86.06
N GLN A 545 78.70 -18.35 85.03
CA GLN A 545 80.15 -18.53 85.14
C GLN A 545 80.77 -17.58 86.16
N LEU A 546 80.40 -16.30 86.15
CA LEU A 546 80.84 -15.33 87.16
C LEU A 546 80.39 -15.75 88.56
N HIS A 547 79.16 -16.24 88.73
CA HIS A 547 78.68 -16.75 90.00
C HIS A 547 79.50 -17.97 90.46
N ASN A 548 79.80 -18.92 89.56
CA ASN A 548 80.64 -20.07 89.86
C ASN A 548 82.08 -19.66 90.22
N ILE A 549 82.66 -18.69 89.52
CA ILE A 549 83.99 -18.12 89.85
C ILE A 549 83.94 -17.44 91.22
N THR A 550 82.88 -16.70 91.52
CA THR A 550 82.69 -16.03 92.81
C THR A 550 82.57 -17.06 93.93
N MET A 551 81.78 -18.11 93.74
CA MET A 551 81.63 -19.22 94.68
C MET A 551 82.95 -19.98 94.87
N TYR A 552 83.69 -20.25 93.79
CA TYR A 552 85.01 -20.86 93.85
C TYR A 552 86.00 -19.98 94.62
N ASN A 553 86.02 -18.68 94.37
CA ASN A 553 86.87 -17.73 95.08
C ASN A 553 86.47 -17.58 96.55
N ALA A 554 85.18 -17.60 96.89
CA ALA A 554 84.69 -17.60 98.26
C ALA A 554 85.07 -18.91 98.99
N ALA A 555 84.94 -20.06 98.33
CA ALA A 555 85.42 -21.35 98.85
C ALA A 555 86.96 -21.35 99.03
N ARG A 556 87.69 -20.75 98.10
CA ARG A 556 89.16 -20.59 98.19
C ARG A 556 89.57 -19.61 99.29
N GLN A 557 88.82 -18.53 99.50
CA GLN A 557 89.04 -17.59 100.60
C GLN A 557 88.75 -18.26 101.93
N THR A 558 87.64 -18.96 102.10
CA THR A 558 87.36 -19.71 103.34
C THR A 558 88.39 -20.81 103.61
N MET A 559 88.94 -21.45 102.58
CA MET A 559 90.09 -22.36 102.71
C MET A 559 91.38 -21.64 103.12
N ARG A 560 91.67 -20.46 102.53
CA ARG A 560 92.81 -19.62 102.93
C ARG A 560 92.64 -19.01 104.32
N GLU A 561 91.42 -18.73 104.74
CA GLU A 561 91.05 -18.19 106.05
C GLU A 561 91.15 -19.29 107.12
N LYS A 562 90.73 -20.53 106.81
CA LYS A 562 91.03 -21.73 107.61
C LYS A 562 92.54 -22.02 107.68
N GLN A 563 93.31 -21.73 106.62
CA GLN A 563 94.77 -21.85 106.65
C GLN A 563 95.45 -20.69 107.41
N ARG A 564 94.88 -19.48 107.38
CA ARG A 564 95.35 -18.33 108.18
C ARG A 564 95.01 -18.46 109.66
N LEU A 565 93.91 -19.12 110.02
CA LEU A 565 93.59 -19.46 111.41
C LEU A 565 94.52 -20.54 112.00
N ASN A 566 95.31 -21.23 111.17
CA ASN A 566 96.25 -22.26 111.61
C ASN A 566 97.73 -21.83 111.57
N ASN A 567 98.06 -20.63 111.07
CA ASN A 567 99.43 -20.13 111.03
C ASN A 567 99.45 -18.59 111.05
N SER A 568 100.00 -18.02 112.13
CA SER A 568 100.27 -16.59 112.40
C SER A 568 99.08 -15.81 113.00
N SER A 569 99.02 -15.43 114.28
CA SER A 569 100.03 -15.11 115.32
C SER A 569 101.08 -14.08 114.90
N TYR A 570 100.76 -12.81 115.18
CA TYR A 570 101.53 -11.56 115.11
C TYR A 570 101.51 -10.76 113.81
N GLY A 571 101.11 -9.49 113.92
CA GLY A 571 101.48 -8.44 112.96
C GLY A 571 100.46 -7.29 112.81
N LEU A 572 100.65 -6.23 113.60
CA LEU A 572 100.04 -4.90 113.46
C LEU A 572 100.55 -4.13 112.22
N THR A 573 99.73 -3.17 111.74
CA THR A 573 100.01 -1.75 111.40
C THR A 573 99.50 -1.20 110.05
N SER A 574 98.66 -0.16 110.17
CA SER A 574 98.63 1.17 109.49
C SER A 574 98.28 1.39 108.00
N GLY A 575 97.29 2.29 107.81
CA GLY A 575 97.26 3.41 106.84
C GLY A 575 96.92 3.08 105.37
N PHE A 576 96.42 3.95 104.49
CA PHE A 576 95.95 5.35 104.51
C PHE A 576 95.39 5.63 103.08
N ASN A 577 94.29 6.39 102.97
CA ASN A 577 93.78 7.25 101.85
C ASN A 577 93.69 6.84 100.36
N SER A 578 92.57 7.34 99.75
CA SER A 578 92.47 8.18 98.53
C SER A 578 91.45 7.64 97.51
N MET A 579 90.24 8.22 97.38
CA MET A 579 89.88 9.38 96.52
C MET A 579 90.16 9.21 95.01
N HIS A 580 89.08 9.08 94.21
CA HIS A 580 88.77 9.74 92.91
C HIS A 580 87.69 8.92 92.16
N ASN A 581 86.46 9.42 92.01
CA ASN A 581 85.95 10.29 90.92
C ASN A 581 86.23 9.75 89.50
N ILE A 582 85.16 9.57 88.71
CA ILE A 582 84.91 10.12 87.35
C ILE A 582 83.63 9.46 86.76
N SER A 583 82.53 10.21 86.75
CA SER A 583 81.56 10.27 85.63
C SER A 583 82.23 10.95 84.44
N PRO A 584 81.89 10.69 83.16
CA PRO A 584 80.74 11.36 82.49
C PRO A 584 79.90 10.40 81.62
N GLU A 585 78.58 10.58 81.49
CA GLU A 585 77.87 11.46 80.52
C GLU A 585 77.97 11.06 79.02
N LYS A 586 76.77 11.00 78.42
CA LYS A 586 76.37 11.41 77.06
C LYS A 586 76.83 10.57 75.86
N ASN A 587 75.86 10.03 75.12
CA ASN A 587 75.43 10.71 73.89
C ASN A 587 74.10 10.15 73.37
N GLU A 588 73.13 11.07 73.28
CA GLU A 588 72.06 11.04 72.28
C GLU A 588 72.67 11.08 70.87
N HIS A 589 72.11 10.30 69.95
CA HIS A 589 72.05 10.57 68.52
C HIS A 589 71.00 9.58 67.97
N SER A 590 69.78 10.05 67.73
CA SER A 590 69.29 10.46 66.40
C SER A 590 69.38 9.35 65.34
N LEU A 591 68.22 8.78 65.02
CA LEU A 591 67.54 9.01 63.74
C LEU A 591 66.07 8.61 63.84
#